data_AF-A0A5K0XCL8-F1
#
_entry.id   AF-A0A5K0XCL8-F1
#
_cell.length_a   1.000
_cell.length_b   1.000
_cell.length_c   1.000
_cell.angle_alpha   90.00
_cell.angle_beta   90.00
_cell.angle_gamma   90.00
#
_symmetry.space_group_name_H-M   'P 1'
#
loop_
_entity.id
_entity.type
_entity.pdbx_description
1 polymer ?
#
loop_
_entity_poly.entity_id
_entity_poly.type
_entity_poly.pdbx_seq_one_letter_code
_entity_poly.pdbx_strand_id
1 'polypeptide(L)'
;IHHSKQGQAFRLQARSMSIEILHSPWLNELIAFYINLKETKSTVRTIPGLLDECSVKFDQGKPSLSCILFDSVHLEIDLTCSICL
;
A
#
# COMPACT_ATOMS: atom_id res chain seq x y z
N ILE A 1 -1.91 -2.19 15.83
CA ILE A 1 -1.39 -2.02 14.46
C ILE A 1 -1.42 -0.56 14.01
N HIS A 2 -2.47 0.24 14.24
CA HIS A 2 -2.37 1.72 14.16
C HIS A 2 -2.88 2.38 15.45
N HIS A 3 -2.33 1.99 16.60
CA HIS A 3 -2.78 2.39 17.95
C HIS A 3 -4.24 2.04 18.34
N SER A 4 -5.04 1.43 17.46
CA SER A 4 -6.41 0.94 17.77
C SER A 4 -6.43 -0.21 18.78
N LYS A 5 -7.55 -0.35 19.52
CA LYS A 5 -7.76 -1.45 20.49
C LYS A 5 -7.76 -2.81 19.80
N GLN A 6 -8.48 -2.93 18.70
CA GLN A 6 -8.58 -4.12 17.85
C GLN A 6 -7.21 -4.53 17.33
N GLY A 7 -6.45 -3.57 16.81
CA GLY A 7 -5.11 -3.82 16.30
C GLY A 7 -4.07 -4.12 17.39
N GLN A 8 -4.33 -3.80 18.66
CA GLN A 8 -3.51 -4.26 19.79
C GLN A 8 -3.89 -5.70 20.16
N ALA A 9 -5.18 -6.02 20.23
CA ALA A 9 -5.68 -7.38 20.52
C ALA A 9 -5.22 -8.39 19.46
N PHE A 10 -5.35 -8.05 18.16
CA PHE A 10 -4.86 -8.86 17.06
C PHE A 10 -3.36 -9.18 17.20
N ARG A 11 -2.54 -8.19 17.55
CA ARG A 11 -1.09 -8.37 17.71
C ARG A 11 -0.76 -9.32 18.85
N LEU A 12 -1.50 -9.29 19.95
CA LEU A 12 -1.34 -10.23 21.06
C LEU A 12 -1.72 -11.65 20.65
N GLN A 13 -2.85 -11.81 19.94
CA GLN A 13 -3.32 -13.10 19.45
C GLN A 13 -2.37 -13.73 18.42
N ALA A 14 -1.88 -12.95 17.45
CA ALA A 14 -0.91 -13.43 16.48
C ALA A 14 0.36 -13.94 17.18
N ARG A 15 0.86 -13.21 18.19
CA ARG A 15 2.00 -13.63 19.00
C ARG A 15 1.73 -14.89 19.81
N SER A 16 0.55 -15.04 20.42
CA SER A 16 0.22 -16.26 21.17
C SER A 16 0.13 -17.49 20.26
N MET A 17 -0.16 -17.27 18.97
CA MET A 17 -0.18 -18.31 17.94
C MET A 17 1.20 -18.51 17.27
N SER A 18 2.25 -17.84 17.77
CA SER A 18 3.59 -17.83 17.14
C SER A 18 3.59 -17.40 15.67
N ILE A 19 2.60 -16.57 15.28
CA ILE A 19 2.53 -15.96 13.96
C ILE A 19 3.31 -14.66 13.99
N GLU A 20 4.37 -14.59 13.18
CA GLU A 20 5.08 -13.35 12.94
C GLU A 20 4.27 -12.45 12.01
N ILE A 21 4.00 -11.22 12.46
CA ILE A 21 3.43 -10.18 11.61
C ILE A 21 4.57 -9.65 10.74
N LEU A 22 4.85 -10.37 9.66
CA LEU A 22 5.90 -10.01 8.72
C LEU A 22 5.56 -8.69 8.03
N HIS A 23 6.60 -7.93 7.65
CA HIS A 23 6.46 -6.90 6.63
C HIS A 23 5.81 -7.53 5.40
N SER A 24 4.68 -6.99 4.94
CA SER A 24 3.90 -7.56 3.85
C SER A 24 4.82 -7.85 2.66
N PRO A 25 4.94 -9.12 2.22
CA PRO A 25 5.77 -9.46 1.06
C PRO A 25 5.37 -8.64 -0.16
N TRP A 26 4.07 -8.37 -0.33
CA TRP A 26 3.55 -7.48 -1.37
C TRP A 26 4.06 -6.04 -1.26
N LEU A 27 4.25 -5.52 -0.05
CA LEU A 27 4.82 -4.19 0.15
C LEU A 27 6.33 -4.18 -0.15
N ASN A 28 7.04 -5.25 0.18
CA ASN A 28 8.45 -5.41 -0.19
C ASN A 28 8.63 -5.50 -1.70
N GLU A 29 7.79 -6.27 -2.39
CA GLU A 29 7.76 -6.36 -3.85
C GLU A 29 7.44 -5.00 -4.50
N LEU A 30 6.47 -4.26 -3.96
CA LEU A 30 6.13 -2.91 -4.45
C LEU A 30 7.30 -1.93 -4.28
N ILE A 31 8.00 -1.98 -3.15
CA ILE A 31 9.19 -1.15 -2.87
C ILE A 31 10.35 -1.56 -3.78
N ALA A 32 10.61 -2.86 -3.94
CA ALA A 32 11.66 -3.38 -4.82
C ALA A 32 11.39 -2.99 -6.29
N PHE A 33 10.15 -3.11 -6.73
CA PHE A 33 9.71 -2.68 -8.06
C PHE A 33 9.95 -1.17 -8.27
N TYR A 34 9.57 -0.33 -7.30
CA TYR A 34 9.85 1.12 -7.35
C TYR A 34 11.35 1.45 -7.42
N ILE A 35 12.18 0.76 -6.61
CA ILE A 35 13.63 0.94 -6.60
C ILE A 35 14.23 0.52 -7.96
N ASN A 36 13.88 -0.66 -8.46
CA ASN A 36 14.37 -1.19 -9.74
C ASN A 36 13.96 -0.31 -10.93
N LEU A 37 12.75 0.27 -10.89
CA LEU A 37 12.29 1.27 -11.86
C LEU A 37 13.03 2.60 -11.75
N LYS A 38 13.50 2.97 -10.55
CA LYS A 38 14.25 4.21 -10.33
C LYS A 38 15.72 4.09 -10.77
N GLU A 39 16.31 2.90 -10.67
CA GLU A 39 17.72 2.64 -11.00
C GLU A 39 17.97 2.52 -12.52
N THR A 40 16.96 2.16 -13.31
CA THR A 40 17.00 2.10 -14.79
C THR A 40 16.86 3.48 -15.49
N LYS A 41 16.83 4.58 -14.71
CA LYS A 41 16.56 5.96 -15.18
C LYS A 41 17.72 6.66 -15.92
N SER A 42 18.84 6.00 -16.22
CA SER A 42 19.82 6.59 -17.16
C SER A 42 19.35 6.51 -18.62
N THR A 43 18.36 5.68 -18.94
CA THR A 43 17.79 5.54 -20.30
C THR A 43 16.27 5.49 -20.36
N VAL A 44 15.58 5.17 -19.26
CA VAL A 44 14.11 5.23 -19.22
C VAL A 44 13.70 6.55 -18.59
N ARG A 45 13.38 7.54 -19.44
CA ARG A 45 12.50 8.65 -19.05
C ARG A 45 11.34 8.01 -18.29
N THR A 46 11.09 8.47 -17.07
CA THR A 46 9.87 8.22 -16.26
C THR A 46 8.83 7.50 -17.10
N ILE A 47 8.48 6.23 -16.87
CA ILE A 47 7.40 5.59 -17.66
C ILE A 47 6.18 6.52 -17.49
N PRO A 48 5.84 7.36 -18.48
CA PRO A 48 4.65 8.19 -18.42
C PRO A 48 3.52 7.19 -18.61
N GLY A 49 2.58 7.12 -17.67
CA GLY A 49 1.46 6.20 -17.76
C GLY A 49 1.35 5.19 -16.62
N LEU A 50 2.42 4.77 -15.93
CA LEU A 50 2.21 3.67 -14.96
C LEU A 50 1.38 4.09 -13.74
N LEU A 51 1.60 5.31 -13.25
CA LEU A 51 0.81 6.01 -12.24
C LEU A 51 0.86 7.49 -12.61
N ASP A 52 -0.02 7.91 -13.52
CA ASP A 52 -0.02 9.29 -14.03
C ASP A 52 -0.54 10.27 -12.98
N GLU A 53 -1.50 9.84 -12.17
CA GLU A 53 -2.09 10.66 -11.11
C GLU A 53 -2.53 9.74 -9.97
N CYS A 54 -1.78 9.70 -8.87
CA CYS A 54 -2.28 9.16 -7.60
C CYS A 54 -2.69 10.30 -6.68
N SER A 55 -3.88 10.17 -6.10
CA SER A 55 -4.34 11.02 -5.01
C SER A 55 -4.80 10.16 -3.83
N VAL A 56 -4.50 10.62 -2.62
CA VAL A 56 -5.05 10.02 -1.40
C VAL A 56 -6.20 10.91 -0.95
N LYS A 57 -7.36 10.31 -0.75
CA LYS A 57 -8.56 10.97 -0.23
C LYS A 57 -8.85 10.43 1.16
N PHE A 58 -9.35 11.30 2.03
CA PHE A 58 -9.84 10.94 3.36
C PHE A 58 -11.29 11.37 3.46
N ASP A 59 -12.20 10.53 2.95
CA ASP A 59 -13.65 10.81 3.02
C ASP A 59 -14.22 10.24 4.32
N GLN A 60 -14.80 11.09 5.17
CA GLN A 60 -15.33 10.71 6.48
C GLN A 60 -14.35 9.88 7.34
N GLY A 61 -13.05 10.14 7.20
CA GLY A 61 -12.00 9.40 7.91
C GLY A 61 -11.64 8.04 7.32
N LYS A 62 -12.25 7.63 6.18
CA LYS A 62 -11.85 6.46 5.41
C LYS A 62 -10.78 6.86 4.39
N PRO A 63 -9.54 6.37 4.54
CA PRO A 63 -8.50 6.65 3.58
C PRO A 63 -8.72 5.81 2.31
N SER A 64 -8.71 6.43 1.15
CA SER A 64 -8.67 5.74 -0.14
C SER A 64 -7.56 6.30 -1.03
N LEU A 65 -6.98 5.42 -1.85
CA LEU A 65 -6.01 5.76 -2.88
C LEU A 65 -6.70 5.62 -4.24
N SER A 66 -6.74 6.73 -4.97
CA SER A 66 -7.23 6.80 -6.34
C SER A 66 -6.05 7.01 -7.25
N CYS A 67 -5.81 6.11 -8.20
CA CYS A 67 -4.72 6.23 -9.15
C CYS A 67 -5.20 5.98 -10.58
N ILE A 68 -4.64 6.73 -11.52
CA ILE A 68 -4.82 6.49 -12.95
C ILE A 68 -3.58 5.76 -13.46
N LEU A 69 -3.78 4.50 -13.88
CA LEU A 69 -2.78 3.68 -14.55
C LEU A 69 -2.77 3.97 -16.06
N PHE A 70 -1.92 3.27 -16.79
CA PHE A 70 -1.79 3.42 -18.24
C PHE A 70 -3.12 3.04 -18.90
N ASP A 71 -3.39 3.61 -20.07
CA ASP A 71 -4.66 3.44 -20.79
C ASP A 71 -5.90 3.91 -20.01
N SER A 72 -5.73 4.89 -19.11
CA SER A 72 -6.82 5.49 -18.31
C SER A 72 -7.56 4.52 -17.40
N VAL A 73 -6.91 3.43 -16.99
CA VAL A 73 -7.48 2.50 -16.01
C VAL A 73 -7.49 3.16 -14.64
N HIS A 74 -8.68 3.36 -14.08
CA HIS A 74 -8.87 3.90 -12.74
C HIS A 74 -8.75 2.79 -11.68
N LEU A 75 -7.80 2.96 -10.77
CA LEU A 75 -7.58 2.11 -9.62
C LEU A 75 -8.04 2.83 -8.36
N GLU A 76 -9.06 2.30 -7.68
CA GLU A 76 -9.51 2.77 -6.37
C GLU A 76 -9.20 1.68 -5.33
N ILE A 77 -8.42 2.04 -4.32
CA ILE A 77 -8.01 1.15 -3.23
C ILE A 77 -8.49 1.73 -1.92
N ASP A 78 -9.31 0.97 -1.18
CA ASP A 78 -9.64 1.27 0.21
C ASP A 78 -8.41 0.96 1.08
N LEU A 79 -7.89 1.98 1.76
CA LEU A 79 -6.74 1.86 2.67
C LEU A 79 -7.19 1.59 4.12
N THR A 80 -8.48 1.33 4.35
CA THR A 80 -9.02 0.97 5.65
C THR A 80 -8.35 -0.31 6.15
N CYS A 81 -7.65 -0.19 7.28
CA CYS A 81 -6.95 -1.32 7.86
C CYS A 81 -7.96 -2.33 8.43
N SER A 82 -8.09 -3.50 7.79
CA SER A 82 -9.02 -4.56 8.21
C SER A 82 -8.73 -5.13 9.60
N ILE A 83 -7.53 -4.89 10.15
CA ILE A 83 -7.15 -5.29 11.51
C ILE A 83 -7.60 -4.26 12.55
N CYS A 84 -7.80 -3.00 12.13
CA CYS A 84 -8.23 -1.93 13.00
C CYS A 84 -9.76 -1.71 12.98
N LEU A 85 -10.49 -2.38 12.09
CA LEU A 85 -11.95 -2.51 12.11
C LEU A 85 -12.39 -3.30 13.34
#